data_AF-A0A839EAZ0-F1
#
_entry.id   AF-A0A839EAZ0-F1
#
_cell.length_a   1.000
_cell.length_b   1.000
_cell.length_c   1.000
_cell.angle_alpha   90.00
_cell.angle_beta   90.00
_cell.angle_gamma   90.00
#
_symmetry.space_group_name_H-M   'P 1'
#
loop_
_entity.id
_entity.type
_entity.pdbx_description
1 polymer ?
#
loop_
_entity_poly.entity_id
_entity_poly.type
_entity_poly.pdbx_seq_one_letter_code
_entity_poly.pdbx_strand_id
1 'polypeptide(L)'
;MTTTPASALTLPVLDLSLLDGTDADAARFRDELRRATHEVGFFYLVGHGVPTELIARALDTARAFFALPEEDKLAIENIMSPHFRGYTRMGGEQTLGQTDWREQID
;
A
#
# COMPACT_ATOMS: atom_id res chain seq x y z
N MET A 1 32.14 21.16 16.06
CA MET A 1 31.23 20.30 15.27
C MET A 1 29.89 20.28 15.99
N THR A 2 28.94 21.07 15.52
CA THR A 2 27.56 21.07 16.03
C THR A 2 26.79 19.98 15.30
N THR A 3 26.46 18.91 16.01
CA THR A 3 25.59 17.83 15.51
C THR A 3 24.16 18.35 15.47
N THR A 4 23.63 18.57 14.27
CA THR A 4 22.19 18.78 14.06
C THR A 4 21.45 17.52 14.53
N PRO A 5 20.47 17.62 15.45
CA PRO A 5 19.67 16.46 15.82
C PRO A 5 18.87 16.01 14.59
N ALA A 6 18.88 14.71 14.30
CA ALA A 6 17.99 14.15 13.30
C ALA A 6 16.55 14.41 13.76
N SER A 7 15.85 15.31 13.08
CA SER A 7 14.41 15.48 13.25
C SER A 7 13.76 14.12 13.00
N ALA A 8 12.89 13.68 13.90
CA ALA A 8 12.18 12.41 13.72
C ALA A 8 11.54 12.40 12.32
N LEU A 9 11.93 11.44 11.49
CA LEU A 9 11.40 11.26 10.13
C LEU A 9 9.96 10.75 10.24
N THR A 10 9.03 11.61 10.61
CA THR A 10 7.59 11.32 10.56
C THR A 10 7.09 11.54 9.14
N LEU A 11 6.47 10.51 8.56
CA LEU A 11 5.81 10.65 7.27
C LEU A 11 4.67 11.68 7.38
N PRO A 12 4.45 12.50 6.34
CA PRO A 12 3.29 13.39 6.27
C PRO A 12 1.99 12.60 6.44
N VAL A 13 1.02 13.17 7.15
CA VAL A 13 -0.35 12.67 7.22
C VAL A 13 -1.23 13.68 6.50
N LEU A 14 -1.91 13.25 5.45
CA LEU A 14 -2.76 14.09 4.60
C LEU A 14 -4.21 13.70 4.83
N ASP A 15 -5.08 14.69 4.99
CA ASP A 15 -6.52 14.48 5.17
C ASP A 15 -7.27 14.70 3.86
N LEU A 16 -7.78 13.62 3.25
CA LEU A 16 -8.50 13.67 1.99
C LEU A 16 -9.83 14.43 2.11
N SER A 17 -10.43 14.48 3.30
CA SER A 17 -11.72 15.14 3.50
C SER A 17 -11.67 16.66 3.27
N LEU A 18 -10.46 17.25 3.24
CA LEU A 18 -10.24 18.64 2.85
C LEU A 18 -10.68 18.94 1.41
N LEU A 19 -10.75 17.93 0.54
CA LEU A 19 -11.28 18.10 -0.82
C LEU A 19 -12.78 18.40 -0.83
N ASP A 20 -13.53 17.97 0.19
CA ASP A 20 -14.96 18.23 0.35
C ASP A 20 -15.24 19.52 1.15
N GLY A 21 -14.18 20.23 1.57
CA GLY A 21 -14.25 21.46 2.35
C GLY A 21 -14.37 22.72 1.49
N THR A 22 -13.67 23.79 1.89
CA THR A 22 -13.63 25.03 1.09
C THR A 22 -12.62 24.93 -0.06
N ASP A 23 -12.71 25.84 -1.04
CA ASP A 23 -11.69 25.95 -2.10
C ASP A 23 -10.26 26.11 -1.55
N ALA A 24 -10.13 26.80 -0.41
CA ALA A 24 -8.87 26.99 0.29
C ALA A 24 -8.36 25.69 0.93
N ASP A 25 -9.25 24.88 1.52
CA ASP A 25 -8.89 23.57 2.07
C ASP A 25 -8.45 22.61 0.98
N ALA A 26 -9.21 22.57 -0.13
CA ALA A 26 -8.88 21.74 -1.27
C ALA A 26 -7.54 22.18 -1.92
N ALA A 27 -7.28 23.50 -1.98
CA ALA A 27 -5.99 24.02 -2.44
C ALA A 27 -4.84 23.62 -1.51
N ARG A 28 -5.03 23.73 -0.19
CA ARG A 28 -4.05 23.29 0.82
C ARG A 28 -3.71 21.81 0.66
N PHE A 29 -4.72 20.94 0.56
CA PHE A 29 -4.50 19.51 0.36
C PHE A 29 -3.68 19.22 -0.92
N ARG A 30 -4.00 19.89 -2.03
CA ARG A 30 -3.25 19.71 -3.29
C ARG A 30 -1.78 20.14 -3.18
N ASP A 31 -1.53 21.22 -2.45
CA ASP A 31 -0.16 21.71 -2.20
C ASP A 31 0.62 20.75 -1.30
N GLU A 32 -0.01 20.25 -0.23
CA GLU A 32 0.58 19.25 0.66
C GLU A 32 0.84 17.91 -0.05
N LEU A 33 -0.11 17.46 -0.89
CA LEU A 33 0.04 16.27 -1.71
C LEU A 33 1.22 16.40 -2.68
N ARG A 34 1.30 17.52 -3.42
CA ARG A 34 2.44 17.79 -4.31
C ARG A 34 3.76 17.77 -3.54
N ARG A 35 3.79 18.41 -2.37
CA ARG A 35 5.01 18.46 -1.55
C ARG A 35 5.42 17.08 -1.06
N ALA A 36 4.48 16.31 -0.50
CA ALA A 36 4.74 14.97 0.02
C ALA A 36 5.23 14.01 -1.09
N THR A 37 4.64 14.07 -2.29
CA THR A 37 5.04 13.19 -3.40
C THR A 37 6.38 13.56 -4.01
N HIS A 38 6.77 14.84 -4.02
CA HIS A 38 8.05 15.28 -4.60
C HIS A 38 9.23 15.27 -3.60
N GLU A 39 8.98 15.57 -2.32
CA GLU A 39 10.05 15.69 -1.31
C GLU A 39 10.26 14.42 -0.48
N VAL A 40 9.19 13.64 -0.25
CA VAL A 40 9.22 12.47 0.64
C VAL A 40 9.00 11.17 -0.13
N GLY A 41 8.06 11.15 -1.08
CA GLY A 41 7.67 9.96 -1.85
C GLY A 41 6.65 9.05 -1.15
N PHE A 42 6.34 9.30 0.13
CA PHE A 42 5.38 8.53 0.93
C PHE A 42 4.61 9.44 1.90
N PHE A 43 3.38 9.04 2.24
CA PHE A 43 2.53 9.70 3.23
C PHE A 43 1.45 8.74 3.75
N TYR A 44 0.86 9.04 4.89
CA TYR A 44 -0.39 8.43 5.35
C TYR A 44 -1.58 9.26 4.87
N LEU A 45 -2.64 8.60 4.42
CA LEU A 45 -3.89 9.25 4.03
C LEU A 45 -4.97 8.96 5.06
N VAL A 46 -5.63 9.99 5.56
CA VAL A 46 -6.80 9.90 6.45
C VAL A 46 -7.99 10.60 5.80
N GLY A 47 -9.18 10.51 6.41
CA GLY A 47 -10.39 11.15 5.87
C GLY A 47 -10.86 10.60 4.52
N HIS A 48 -10.35 9.44 4.10
CA HIS A 48 -10.62 8.84 2.78
C HIS A 48 -12.00 8.18 2.66
N GLY A 49 -12.81 8.15 3.73
CA GLY A 49 -14.17 7.58 3.72
C GLY A 49 -14.27 6.06 3.64
N VAL A 50 -13.18 5.33 3.35
CA VAL A 50 -13.17 3.85 3.39
C VAL A 50 -13.55 3.34 4.79
N PRO A 51 -14.62 2.53 4.93
CA PRO A 51 -15.05 2.00 6.23
C PRO A 51 -14.00 1.08 6.86
N THR A 52 -13.76 1.22 8.17
CA THR A 52 -12.80 0.40 8.91
C THR A 52 -13.14 -1.09 8.83
N GLU A 53 -14.42 -1.44 8.83
CA GLU A 53 -14.90 -2.82 8.73
C GLU A 53 -14.56 -3.43 7.37
N LEU A 54 -14.56 -2.64 6.29
CA LEU A 54 -14.15 -3.11 4.96
C LEU A 54 -12.66 -3.44 4.94
N ILE A 55 -11.82 -2.57 5.52
CA ILE A 55 -10.37 -2.79 5.64
C ILE A 55 -10.10 -4.06 6.45
N ALA A 56 -10.76 -4.21 7.61
CA ALA A 56 -10.62 -5.39 8.46
C ALA A 56 -11.00 -6.68 7.71
N ARG A 57 -12.16 -6.71 7.04
CA ARG A 57 -12.58 -7.87 6.25
C ARG A 57 -11.62 -8.19 5.10
N ALA A 58 -11.07 -7.18 4.42
CA ALA A 58 -10.11 -7.40 3.34
C ALA A 58 -8.83 -8.07 3.87
N LEU A 59 -8.30 -7.57 5.00
CA LEU A 59 -7.13 -8.16 5.65
C LEU A 59 -7.40 -9.58 6.17
N ASP A 60 -8.56 -9.82 6.77
CA ASP A 60 -8.93 -11.16 7.26
C ASP A 60 -9.13 -12.15 6.11
N THR A 61 -9.71 -11.70 4.99
CA THR A 61 -9.83 -12.51 3.78
C THR A 61 -8.46 -12.87 3.22
N ALA A 62 -7.53 -11.92 3.14
CA ALA A 62 -6.16 -12.18 2.69
C ALA A 62 -5.45 -13.19 3.62
N ARG A 63 -5.55 -13.02 4.94
CA ARG A 63 -5.00 -13.97 5.92
C ARG A 63 -5.57 -15.37 5.76
N ALA A 64 -6.89 -15.48 5.59
CA ALA A 64 -7.57 -16.75 5.39
C ALA A 64 -7.09 -17.44 4.10
N PHE A 65 -6.93 -16.69 3.01
CA PHE A 65 -6.37 -17.19 1.76
C PHE A 65 -4.94 -17.73 1.94
N PHE A 66 -4.04 -16.97 2.56
CA PHE A 66 -2.66 -17.41 2.74
C PHE A 66 -2.49 -18.58 3.72
N ALA A 67 -3.46 -18.80 4.59
CA ALA A 67 -3.53 -19.95 5.49
C ALA A 67 -4.04 -21.25 4.81
N LEU A 68 -4.52 -21.19 3.56
CA LEU A 68 -4.91 -22.38 2.81
C LEU A 68 -3.71 -23.29 2.52
N PRO A 69 -3.96 -24.61 2.32
CA PRO A 69 -2.98 -25.52 1.75
C PRO A 69 -2.34 -24.97 0.47
N GLU A 70 -1.07 -25.27 0.25
CA GLU A 70 -0.34 -24.78 -0.93
C GLU A 70 -1.00 -25.22 -2.24
N GLU A 71 -1.54 -26.44 -2.31
CA GLU A 71 -2.25 -26.96 -3.49
C GLU A 71 -3.46 -26.09 -3.88
N ASP A 72 -4.21 -25.60 -2.89
CA ASP A 72 -5.38 -24.74 -3.12
C ASP A 72 -4.95 -23.36 -3.63
N LYS A 73 -3.84 -22.82 -3.10
CA LYS A 73 -3.27 -21.55 -3.58
C LYS A 73 -2.74 -21.69 -5.01
N LEU A 74 -2.05 -22.79 -5.31
CA LEU A 74 -1.49 -23.08 -6.65
C LEU A 74 -2.58 -23.34 -7.70
N ALA A 75 -3.78 -23.73 -7.32
CA ALA A 75 -4.91 -23.91 -8.24
C ALA A 75 -5.27 -22.63 -9.02
N ILE A 76 -4.89 -21.46 -8.49
CA ILE A 76 -5.08 -20.14 -9.13
C ILE A 76 -3.76 -19.43 -9.40
N GLU A 77 -2.66 -20.16 -9.63
CA GLU A 77 -1.36 -19.54 -9.86
C GLU A 77 -1.38 -18.57 -11.06
N ASN A 78 -0.75 -17.41 -10.91
CA ASN A 78 -0.78 -16.34 -11.89
C ASN A 78 -0.21 -16.74 -13.26
N ILE A 79 0.76 -17.66 -13.31
CA ILE A 79 1.33 -18.18 -14.57
C ILE A 79 0.32 -18.96 -15.41
N MET A 80 -0.76 -19.44 -14.79
CA MET A 80 -1.85 -20.15 -15.46
C MET A 80 -2.91 -19.18 -16.00
N SER A 81 -2.80 -17.89 -15.67
CA SER A 81 -3.74 -16.85 -16.07
C SER A 81 -3.23 -16.07 -17.28
N PRO A 82 -4.04 -15.88 -18.35
CA PRO A 82 -3.64 -15.06 -19.50
C PRO A 82 -3.43 -13.57 -19.15
N HIS A 83 -3.84 -13.16 -17.95
CA HIS A 83 -3.71 -11.80 -17.44
C HIS A 83 -2.72 -11.69 -16.28
N PHE A 84 -1.94 -12.75 -16.00
CA PHE A 84 -1.01 -12.81 -14.87
C PHE A 84 -1.66 -12.44 -13.53
N ARG A 85 -2.96 -12.73 -13.38
CA ARG A 85 -3.69 -12.55 -12.11
C ARG A 85 -3.81 -13.88 -11.40
N GLY A 86 -3.57 -13.88 -10.10
CA GLY A 86 -3.67 -15.07 -9.28
C GLY A 86 -2.63 -15.10 -8.17
N TYR A 87 -2.40 -16.30 -7.64
CA TYR A 87 -1.40 -16.51 -6.61
C TYR A 87 0.00 -16.49 -7.21
N THR A 88 0.94 -15.84 -6.52
CA THR A 88 2.37 -15.97 -6.79
C THR A 88 3.03 -16.65 -5.59
N ARG A 89 3.68 -17.78 -5.87
CA ARG A 89 4.36 -18.60 -4.86
C ARG A 89 5.48 -17.84 -4.15
N MET A 90 5.85 -18.32 -2.96
CA MET A 90 6.98 -17.77 -2.22
C MET A 90 8.27 -17.81 -3.07
N GLY A 91 8.89 -16.65 -3.27
CA GLY A 91 10.08 -16.54 -4.14
C GLY A 91 9.77 -16.62 -5.65
N GLY A 92 8.50 -16.50 -6.03
CA GLY A 92 8.07 -16.52 -7.43
C GLY A 92 8.42 -15.25 -8.22
N GLU A 93 8.73 -14.15 -7.53
CA GLU A 93 9.13 -12.89 -8.15
C GLU A 93 10.61 -12.60 -7.98
N GLN A 94 11.16 -11.86 -8.95
CA GLN A 94 12.54 -11.40 -8.93
C GLN A 94 12.60 -9.90 -9.21
N THR A 95 13.26 -9.15 -8.32
CA THR A 95 13.55 -7.73 -8.49
C THR A 95 15.06 -7.55 -8.64
N LEU A 96 15.49 -6.90 -9.74
CA LEU A 96 16.91 -6.75 -10.10
C LEU A 96 17.69 -8.08 -10.13
N GLY A 97 17.03 -9.17 -10.55
CA GLY A 97 17.60 -10.52 -10.62
C GLY A 97 17.77 -11.22 -9.27
N GLN A 98 17.23 -10.65 -8.19
CA GLN A 98 17.22 -11.26 -6.86
C GLN A 98 15.81 -11.72 -6.49
N THR A 99 15.70 -12.85 -5.82
CA THR A 99 14.42 -13.41 -5.36
C THR A 99 13.77 -12.53 -4.30
N ASP A 100 12.50 -12.21 -4.52
CA ASP A 100 11.66 -11.54 -3.52
C ASP A 100 11.04 -12.59 -2.60
N TRP A 101 11.39 -12.56 -1.31
CA TRP A 101 10.91 -13.52 -0.31
C TRP A 101 9.52 -13.18 0.20
N ARG A 102 8.53 -13.29 -0.69
CA ARG A 102 7.11 -13.06 -0.43
C ARG A 102 6.25 -13.99 -1.28
N GLU A 103 5.04 -14.26 -0.79
CA GLU A 103 3.93 -14.75 -1.61
C GLU A 103 2.94 -13.59 -1.86
N GLN A 104 2.18 -13.65 -2.96
CA GLN A 104 1.26 -12.58 -3.38
C GLN A 104 -0.05 -13.15 -3.93
N ILE A 105 -1.12 -12.36 -3.83
CA ILE A 105 -2.39 -12.56 -4.55
C ILE A 105 -2.84 -11.23 -5.17
N ASP A 106 -3.20 -11.25 -6.45
CA ASP A 106 -3.59 -10.10 -7.30
C ASP A 106 -5.10 -9.92 -7.53
#